data_AF-A0A2T2VH51-F1
#
_entry.id   AF-A0A2T2VH51-F1
#
_cell.length_a   1.000
_cell.length_b   1.000
_cell.length_c   1.000
_cell.angle_alpha   90.00
_cell.angle_beta   90.00
_cell.angle_gamma   90.00
#
_symmetry.space_group_name_H-M   'P 1'
#
loop_
_entity.id
_entity.type
_entity.pdbx_description
1 polymer ?
#
loop_
_entity_poly.entity_id
_entity_poly.type
_entity_poly.pdbx_seq_one_letter_code
_entity_poly.pdbx_strand_id
1 'polypeptide(L)'
;MLPTYPIDYVREEIPHIREFVQSELAPLSTEQLNWQPSRKEWSVGQCLDHLLKANRSYSQVIEQKLTSAPSIENQKPFNYLP
;
A
#
# COMPACT_ATOMS: atom_id res chain seq x y z
N MET A 1 -18.17 -12.89 -3.63
CA MET A 1 -17.18 -13.92 -3.26
C MET A 1 -15.90 -13.16 -2.97
N LEU A 2 -15.40 -13.18 -1.72
CA LEU A 2 -14.15 -12.49 -1.39
C LEU A 2 -12.99 -13.18 -2.14
N PRO A 3 -12.02 -12.43 -2.71
CA PRO A 3 -10.92 -13.01 -3.47
C PRO A 3 -10.13 -14.01 -2.61
N THR A 4 -9.77 -15.15 -3.21
CA THR A 4 -9.21 -16.33 -2.54
C THR A 4 -7.75 -16.18 -2.11
N TYR A 5 -7.07 -15.08 -2.46
CA TYR A 5 -5.72 -14.77 -1.98
C TYR A 5 -5.56 -13.28 -1.61
N PRO A 6 -4.80 -12.96 -0.53
CA PRO A 6 -4.57 -11.59 -0.08
C PRO A 6 -3.98 -10.65 -1.16
N ILE A 7 -3.25 -11.19 -2.14
CA ILE A 7 -2.62 -10.39 -3.20
C ILE A 7 -3.62 -9.92 -4.26
N ASP A 8 -4.66 -10.71 -4.53
CA ASP A 8 -5.69 -10.34 -5.52
C ASP A 8 -6.55 -9.20 -4.97
N TYR A 9 -6.89 -9.25 -3.67
CA TYR A 9 -7.52 -8.12 -2.99
C TYR A 9 -6.71 -6.83 -3.17
N VAL A 10 -5.42 -6.85 -2.85
CA VAL A 10 -4.56 -5.67 -3.01
C VAL A 10 -4.53 -5.17 -4.46
N ARG A 11 -4.49 -6.08 -5.44
CA ARG A 11 -4.50 -5.72 -6.86
C ARG A 11 -5.77 -4.99 -7.28
N GLU A 12 -6.93 -5.47 -6.84
CA GLU A 12 -8.23 -4.88 -7.18
C GLU A 12 -8.51 -3.56 -6.44
N GLU A 13 -7.97 -3.39 -5.23
CA GLU A 13 -8.24 -2.18 -4.43
C GLU A 13 -7.35 -0.98 -4.81
N ILE A 14 -6.13 -1.21 -5.34
CA ILE A 14 -5.20 -0.13 -5.71
C ILE A 14 -5.82 0.92 -6.65
N PRO A 15 -6.54 0.55 -7.73
CA PRO A 15 -7.22 1.51 -8.60
C PRO A 15 -8.21 2.41 -7.85
N HIS A 16 -9.04 1.82 -6.98
CA HIS A 16 -10.05 2.55 -6.20
C HIS A 16 -9.40 3.55 -5.24
N ILE A 17 -8.33 3.15 -4.56
CA ILE A 17 -7.57 4.04 -3.67
C ILE A 17 -6.95 5.19 -4.48
N ARG A 18 -6.39 4.91 -5.67
CA ARG A 18 -5.82 5.94 -6.54
C ARG A 18 -6.86 6.95 -6.97
N GLU A 19 -8.02 6.48 -7.43
CA GLU A 19 -9.11 7.34 -7.86
C GLU A 19 -9.58 8.24 -6.73
N PHE A 20 -9.81 7.70 -5.54
CA PHE A 20 -10.16 8.48 -4.35
C PHE A 20 -9.13 9.57 -4.02
N VAL A 21 -7.83 9.24 -4.03
CA VAL A 21 -6.78 10.23 -3.75
C VAL A 21 -6.80 11.35 -4.81
N GLN A 22 -7.03 11.00 -6.08
CA GLN A 22 -7.07 11.97 -7.17
C GLN A 22 -8.33 12.84 -7.16
N SER A 23 -9.51 12.28 -6.87
CA SER A 23 -10.77 13.02 -6.91
C SER A 23 -11.01 13.82 -5.64
N GLU A 24 -10.66 13.27 -4.47
CA GLU A 24 -11.05 13.86 -3.17
C GLU A 24 -9.91 14.61 -2.49
N LEU A 25 -8.67 14.12 -2.60
CA LEU A 25 -7.55 14.67 -1.82
C LEU A 25 -6.66 15.64 -2.62
N ALA A 26 -6.43 15.35 -3.90
CA ALA A 26 -5.59 16.20 -4.76
C ALA A 26 -6.14 17.64 -4.95
N PRO A 27 -7.46 17.90 -4.96
CA PRO A 27 -7.99 19.26 -5.06
C PRO A 27 -7.85 20.11 -3.80
N LEU A 28 -7.52 19.50 -2.66
CA LEU A 28 -7.41 20.22 -1.39
C LEU A 28 -6.22 21.19 -1.40
N SER A 29 -6.42 22.38 -0.82
CA SER A 29 -5.32 23.32 -0.61
C SER A 29 -4.33 22.78 0.42
N THR A 30 -3.12 23.35 0.44
CA THR A 30 -2.09 23.02 1.43
C THR A 30 -2.61 23.22 2.87
N GLU A 31 -3.40 24.26 3.12
CA GLU A 31 -3.98 24.54 4.42
C GLU A 31 -5.01 23.47 4.80
N GLN A 32 -5.84 23.02 3.86
CA GLN A 32 -6.84 21.97 4.09
C GLN A 32 -6.16 20.61 4.35
N LEU A 33 -5.12 20.26 3.59
CA LEU A 33 -4.35 19.03 3.79
C LEU A 33 -3.61 19.02 5.15
N ASN A 34 -3.20 20.19 5.62
CA ASN A 34 -2.48 20.35 6.89
C ASN A 34 -3.39 20.66 8.08
N TRP A 35 -4.70 20.78 7.86
CA TRP A 35 -5.66 20.94 8.95
C TRP A 35 -5.65 19.71 9.85
N GLN A 36 -5.60 19.95 11.17
CA GLN A 36 -5.60 18.91 12.19
C GLN A 36 -6.90 19.01 13.01
N PRO A 37 -7.60 17.89 13.25
CA PRO A 37 -8.80 17.87 14.08
C PRO A 37 -8.50 18.19 15.56
N SER A 38 -7.31 17.84 16.04
CA SER A 38 -6.79 18.22 17.35
C SER A 38 -5.26 18.19 17.39
N ARG A 39 -4.64 18.74 18.44
CA ARG A 39 -3.17 18.77 18.60
C ARG A 39 -2.48 17.41 18.66
N LYS A 40 -3.23 16.32 18.84
CA LYS A 40 -2.69 14.96 18.97
C LYS A 40 -2.99 14.07 17.75
N GLU A 41 -3.74 14.57 16.80
CA GLU A 41 -4.18 13.81 15.63
C GLU A 41 -3.43 14.28 14.39
N TRP A 42 -3.24 13.35 13.46
CA TRP A 42 -2.57 13.65 12.21
C TRP A 42 -3.51 14.37 11.25
N SER A 43 -2.95 15.31 10.50
CA SER A 43 -3.62 15.84 9.30
C SER A 43 -3.67 14.77 8.21
N VAL A 44 -4.52 14.99 7.20
CA VAL A 44 -4.56 14.13 6.00
C VAL A 44 -3.18 14.10 5.32
N GLY A 45 -2.50 15.24 5.22
CA GLY A 45 -1.14 15.32 4.67
C GLY A 45 -0.12 14.48 5.43
N GLN A 46 -0.21 14.44 6.77
CA GLN A 46 0.66 13.60 7.60
C GLN A 46 0.36 12.11 7.44
N CYS A 47 -0.93 11.74 7.32
CA CYS A 47 -1.32 10.36 7.01
C CYS A 47 -0.76 9.93 5.65
N LEU A 48 -0.87 10.76 4.61
CA LEU A 48 -0.33 10.46 3.28
C LEU A 48 1.20 10.32 3.30
N ASP A 49 1.92 11.21 3.97
CA ASP A 49 3.37 11.12 4.13
C ASP A 49 3.79 9.82 4.84
N HIS A 50 3.08 9.44 5.90
CA HIS A 50 3.34 8.19 6.60
C HIS A 50 3.11 6.96 5.71
N LEU A 51 2.01 6.93 4.95
CA LEU A 51 1.71 5.86 3.99
C LEU A 51 2.79 5.76 2.90
N LEU A 52 3.27 6.88 2.37
CA LEU A 52 4.35 6.90 1.38
C LEU A 52 5.67 6.35 1.94
N LYS A 53 6.02 6.72 3.18
CA LYS A 53 7.21 6.20 3.88
C LYS A 53 7.10 4.69 4.11
N ALA A 54 5.96 4.24 4.60
CA ALA A 54 5.69 2.81 4.81
C ALA A 54 5.77 2.04 3.48
N ASN A 55 5.12 2.53 2.42
CA ASN A 55 5.14 1.90 1.11
C ASN A 55 6.57 1.75 0.57
N ARG A 56 7.41 2.80 0.65
CA ARG A 56 8.82 2.71 0.25
C ARG A 56 9.58 1.63 1.01
N SER A 57 9.36 1.53 2.32
CA SER A 57 10.02 0.52 3.16
C SER A 57 9.61 -0.90 2.76
N TYR A 58 8.32 -1.16 2.53
CA TYR A 58 7.84 -2.47 2.09
C TYR A 58 8.31 -2.81 0.67
N SER A 59 8.19 -1.89 -0.28
CA SER A 59 8.62 -2.10 -1.68
C SER A 59 10.09 -2.51 -1.76
N GLN A 60 10.97 -1.83 -1.02
CA GLN A 60 12.39 -2.17 -0.99
C GLN A 60 12.63 -3.61 -0.50
N VAL A 61 11.98 -4.03 0.58
CA VAL A 61 12.14 -5.38 1.13
C VAL A 61 11.59 -6.43 0.15
N ILE A 62 10.42 -6.17 -0.44
CA ILE A 62 9.79 -7.06 -1.42
C ILE A 62 10.70 -7.23 -2.64
N GLU A 63 11.20 -6.13 -3.22
CA GLU A 63 12.11 -6.15 -4.37
C GLU A 63 13.39 -6.93 -4.05
N GLN A 64 14.03 -6.67 -2.90
CA GLN A 64 15.21 -7.41 -2.47
C GLN A 64 14.95 -8.91 -2.42
N LYS A 65 13.81 -9.33 -1.85
CA LYS A 65 13.44 -10.73 -1.76
C LYS A 65 13.16 -11.35 -3.14
N LEU A 66 12.45 -10.64 -4.01
CA LEU A 66 12.18 -11.09 -5.38
C LEU A 66 13.47 -11.26 -6.20
N THR A 67 14.42 -10.32 -6.10
CA THR A 67 15.71 -10.41 -6.80
C THR A 67 16.61 -11.50 -6.25
N SER A 68 16.58 -11.75 -4.93
CA SER A 68 17.37 -12.80 -4.28
C SER A 68 16.73 -14.19 -4.35
N ALA A 69 15.49 -14.29 -4.82
CA ALA A 69 14.78 -15.56 -4.88
C ALA A 69 15.42 -16.45 -5.96
N PRO A 70 15.74 -17.72 -5.65
CA PRO A 70 16.22 -18.65 -6.65
C PRO A 70 15.11 -18.94 -7.68
N SER A 71 15.49 -19.14 -8.94
CA SER A 71 14.57 -19.52 -10.01
C SER A 71 13.75 -20.77 -9.61
N ILE A 72 12.45 -20.74 -9.93
CA ILE A 72 11.46 -21.78 -9.59
C ILE A 72 11.82 -23.17 -10.16
N GLU A 73 12.79 -23.26 -11.08
CA GLU A 73 13.24 -24.50 -11.71
C GLU A 73 13.69 -25.59 -10.70
N ASN A 74 14.00 -25.23 -9.45
CA ASN A 74 14.43 -26.19 -8.41
C ASN A 74 13.64 -26.12 -7.09
N GLN A 75 12.48 -25.43 -7.03
CA GLN A 75 11.69 -25.34 -5.80
C GLN A 75 10.52 -26.32 -5.78
N LYS A 76 10.45 -27.16 -4.73
CA LYS A 76 9.25 -27.96 -4.43
C LYS A 76 8.05 -27.02 -4.24
N PRO A 77 6.85 -27.38 -4.76
CA PRO A 77 5.67 -26.55 -4.63
C PRO A 77 5.41 -26.21 -3.16
N PHE A 78 5.08 -24.95 -2.90
CA PHE A 78 4.63 -24.49 -1.58
C PHE A 78 3.35 -25.24 -1.22
N ASN A 79 3.47 -26.30 -0.42
CA ASN A 79 2.33 -27.01 0.14
C ASN A 79 1.74 -26.17 1.27
N TYR A 80 0.63 -25.48 0.97
CA TYR A 80 -0.30 -25.06 2.01
C TYR A 80 -1.08 -26.29 2.45
N LEU A 81 -0.81 -26.78 3.67
CA LEU A 81 -1.73 -27.71 4.32
C LEU A 81 -3.00 -26.92 4.73
N PRO A 82 -4.18 -27.53 4.59
CA PRO A 82 -5.47 -26.90 4.88
C PRO A 82 -5.66 -26.56 6.37
#